data_AF-B3E570-F1
#
_entry.id   AF-B3E570-F1
#
_cell.length_a   1.000
_cell.length_b   1.000
_cell.length_c   1.000
_cell.angle_alpha   90.00
_cell.angle_beta   90.00
_cell.angle_gamma   90.00
#
_symmetry.space_group_name_H-M   'P 1'
#
loop_
_entity.id
_entity.type
_entity.pdbx_description
1 polymer ?
#
loop_
_entity_poly.entity_id
_entity_poly.type
_entity_poly.pdbx_seq_one_letter_code
_entity_poly.pdbx_strand_id
1 'polypeptide(L)'
;MKENCPSNYDERNTAMNQASEKDNRDQQIGRSIAAAIQQQQTVPACLSDEQLASLLDNRLPSGERERCLAHIAACDSCLARYTMAASLLKEAPQAVKASPGRGFLYGGLAVAAVALLAIGLVVQQHPGKRVGQVQTAGHNTIGGINTASSETARLHQRLKIWSEETIKSVEAKQYDKIDKNLPASLQQEARSLGDAALADKLEPLVKHLSEAKDTEEWYGALGTLLKGML
;
A
#
# COMPACT_ATOMS: atom_id res chain seq x y z
N MET A 1 78.14 -8.63 -15.41
CA MET A 1 76.74 -9.09 -15.28
C MET A 1 76.64 -9.84 -13.97
N LYS A 2 76.00 -9.26 -12.95
CA LYS A 2 75.68 -9.95 -11.68
C LYS A 2 74.22 -10.36 -11.79
N GLU A 3 73.98 -11.65 -11.98
CA GLU A 3 72.65 -12.24 -11.97
C GLU A 3 72.15 -12.24 -10.53
N ASN A 4 71.08 -11.49 -10.30
CA ASN A 4 70.41 -11.41 -9.00
C ASN A 4 69.40 -12.56 -8.94
N CYS A 5 69.80 -13.70 -8.37
CA CYS A 5 68.88 -14.81 -8.12
C CYS A 5 67.96 -14.44 -6.95
N PRO A 6 66.63 -14.37 -7.14
CA PRO A 6 65.70 -14.13 -6.05
C PRO A 6 65.80 -15.28 -5.02
N SER A 7 65.88 -14.89 -3.75
CA SER A 7 66.02 -15.79 -2.61
C SER A 7 64.75 -16.62 -2.43
N ASN A 8 64.89 -17.95 -2.48
CA ASN A 8 63.81 -18.95 -2.25
C ASN A 8 63.04 -18.74 -0.92
N TYR A 9 63.61 -17.97 0.01
CA TYR A 9 62.97 -17.64 1.29
C TYR A 9 61.77 -16.70 1.16
N ASP A 10 61.71 -15.86 0.13
CA ASP A 10 60.61 -14.90 -0.01
C ASP A 10 59.30 -15.57 -0.48
N GLU A 11 59.37 -16.57 -1.35
CA GLU A 11 58.18 -17.27 -1.88
C GLU A 11 57.42 -18.08 -0.80
N ARG A 12 58.14 -18.71 0.14
CA ARG A 12 57.49 -19.47 1.22
C ARG A 12 56.73 -18.57 2.19
N ASN A 13 57.26 -17.38 2.49
CA ASN A 13 56.60 -16.45 3.40
C ASN A 13 55.33 -15.86 2.77
N THR A 14 55.32 -15.61 1.46
CA THR A 14 54.12 -15.15 0.77
C THR A 14 53.00 -16.19 0.79
N ALA A 15 53.32 -17.48 0.54
CA ALA A 15 52.32 -18.54 0.55
C ALA A 15 51.69 -18.76 1.94
N MET A 16 52.48 -18.66 3.01
CA MET A 16 51.99 -18.86 4.38
C MET A 16 51.09 -17.71 4.84
N ASN A 17 51.39 -16.46 4.42
CA ASN A 17 50.55 -15.30 4.70
C ASN A 17 49.19 -15.37 3.97
N GLN A 18 49.19 -15.82 2.71
CA GLN A 18 47.94 -15.98 1.95
C GLN A 18 47.02 -17.05 2.55
N ALA A 19 47.57 -18.16 3.06
CA ALA A 19 46.78 -19.20 3.71
C ALA A 19 46.12 -18.70 5.00
N SER A 20 46.85 -17.93 5.81
CA SER A 20 46.32 -17.33 7.06
C SER A 20 45.22 -16.30 6.79
N GLU A 21 45.37 -15.48 5.75
CA GLU A 21 44.37 -14.47 5.40
C GLU A 21 43.06 -15.10 4.91
N LYS A 22 43.14 -16.21 4.17
CA LYS A 22 41.97 -16.96 3.73
C LYS A 22 41.20 -17.57 4.92
N ASP A 23 41.91 -18.18 5.88
CA ASP A 23 41.28 -18.78 7.07
C ASP A 23 40.57 -17.73 7.94
N ASN A 24 41.16 -16.54 8.09
CA ASN A 24 40.52 -15.45 8.81
C ASN A 24 39.24 -14.94 8.14
N ARG A 25 39.20 -14.87 6.80
CA ARG A 25 37.98 -14.49 6.06
C ARG A 25 36.90 -15.54 6.21
N ASP A 26 37.24 -16.82 6.11
CA ASP A 26 36.29 -17.92 6.26
C ASP A 26 35.73 -17.97 7.69
N GLN A 27 36.56 -17.74 8.72
CA GLN A 27 36.09 -17.60 10.11
C GLN A 27 35.18 -16.37 10.30
N GLN A 28 35.49 -15.24 9.67
CA GLN A 28 34.66 -14.04 9.75
C GLN A 28 33.28 -14.26 9.09
N ILE A 29 33.25 -14.95 7.95
CA ILE A 29 32.00 -15.33 7.27
C ILE A 29 31.22 -16.34 8.12
N GLY A 30 31.89 -17.35 8.69
CA GLY A 30 31.24 -18.31 9.59
C GLY A 30 30.58 -17.63 10.80
N ARG A 31 31.26 -16.64 11.41
CA ARG A 31 30.72 -15.87 12.54
C ARG A 31 29.54 -14.99 12.14
N SER A 32 29.57 -14.34 10.97
CA SER A 32 28.46 -13.49 10.52
C SER A 32 27.21 -14.31 10.19
N ILE A 33 27.39 -15.48 9.56
CA ILE A 33 26.28 -16.42 9.28
C ILE A 33 25.70 -16.97 10.58
N ALA A 34 26.54 -17.42 11.52
CA ALA A 34 26.07 -17.94 12.80
C ALA A 34 25.30 -16.88 13.61
N ALA A 35 25.76 -15.62 13.62
CA ALA A 35 25.07 -14.52 14.28
C ALA A 35 23.70 -14.22 13.63
N ALA A 36 23.63 -14.23 12.29
CA ALA A 36 22.37 -14.02 11.56
C ALA A 36 21.35 -15.16 11.83
N ILE A 37 21.81 -16.41 11.90
CA ILE A 37 20.95 -17.55 12.23
C ILE A 37 20.43 -17.46 13.68
N GLN A 38 21.28 -17.08 14.63
CA GLN A 38 20.85 -16.91 16.03
C GLN A 38 19.83 -15.77 16.19
N GLN A 39 19.95 -14.68 15.42
CA GLN A 39 18.95 -13.62 15.39
C GLN A 39 17.61 -14.08 14.79
N GLN A 40 17.59 -15.12 13.96
CA GLN A 40 16.36 -15.70 13.43
C GLN A 40 15.74 -16.77 14.35
N GLN A 41 16.50 -17.36 15.27
CA GLN A 41 16.05 -18.47 16.12
C GLN A 41 15.41 -18.08 17.44
N THR A 42 15.37 -16.79 17.80
CA THR A 42 14.42 -16.36 18.83
C THR A 42 13.03 -16.40 18.21
N VAL A 43 12.34 -17.54 18.38
CA VAL A 43 10.94 -17.71 17.98
C VAL A 43 10.20 -16.48 18.51
N PRO A 44 9.76 -15.56 17.63
CA PRO A 44 9.07 -14.38 18.09
C PRO A 44 7.85 -14.88 18.86
N ALA A 45 7.71 -14.41 20.11
CA ALA A 45 6.52 -14.70 20.88
C ALA A 45 5.30 -14.39 20.01
N CYS A 46 4.32 -15.30 19.99
CA CYS A 46 3.10 -15.12 19.21
C CYS A 46 2.47 -13.75 19.53
N LEU A 47 1.73 -13.21 18.56
CA LEU A 47 1.00 -11.95 18.76
C LEU A 47 0.09 -12.03 19.99
N SER A 48 0.09 -10.95 20.79
CA SER A 48 -0.85 -10.83 21.90
C SER A 48 -2.27 -10.64 21.38
N ASP A 49 -3.26 -10.97 22.21
CA ASP A 49 -4.67 -10.86 21.89
C ASP A 49 -5.05 -9.39 21.58
N GLU A 50 -4.45 -8.44 22.29
CA GLU A 50 -4.65 -7.01 22.09
C GLU A 50 -4.08 -6.53 20.75
N GLN A 51 -2.93 -7.05 20.33
CA GLN A 51 -2.34 -6.75 19.01
C GLN A 51 -3.21 -7.31 17.89
N LEU A 52 -3.69 -8.56 18.04
CA LEU A 52 -4.55 -9.20 17.07
C LEU A 52 -5.91 -8.47 16.94
N ALA A 53 -6.52 -8.06 18.06
CA ALA A 53 -7.74 -7.26 18.06
C ALA A 53 -7.52 -5.89 17.41
N SER A 54 -6.43 -5.20 17.76
CA SER A 54 -6.09 -3.90 17.16
C SER A 54 -5.82 -3.98 15.66
N LEU A 55 -5.27 -5.12 15.19
CA LEU A 55 -5.07 -5.41 13.77
C LEU A 55 -6.41 -5.56 13.04
N LEU A 56 -7.34 -6.34 13.61
CA LEU A 56 -8.67 -6.58 13.03
C LEU A 56 -9.53 -5.31 12.99
N ASP A 57 -9.44 -4.47 14.03
CA ASP A 57 -10.12 -3.17 14.12
C ASP A 57 -9.45 -2.08 13.26
N ASN A 58 -8.39 -2.41 12.52
CA ASN A 58 -7.64 -1.48 11.68
C ASN A 58 -7.03 -0.29 12.48
N ARG A 59 -6.79 -0.47 13.79
CA ARG A 59 -6.29 0.57 14.72
C ARG A 59 -4.77 0.64 14.83
N LEU A 60 -4.06 -0.36 14.31
CA LEU A 60 -2.59 -0.34 14.30
C LEU A 60 -2.03 0.65 13.27
N PRO A 61 -0.94 1.38 13.59
CA PRO A 61 -0.21 2.19 12.61
C PRO A 61 0.40 1.29 11.53
N SER A 62 0.66 1.84 10.34
CA SER A 62 1.10 1.09 9.16
C SER A 62 2.31 0.18 9.43
N GLY A 63 3.36 0.70 10.08
CA GLY A 63 4.56 -0.07 10.38
C GLY A 63 4.35 -1.26 11.34
N GLU A 64 3.48 -1.14 12.34
CA GLU A 64 3.17 -2.25 13.26
C GLU A 64 2.24 -3.27 12.60
N ARG A 65 1.31 -2.79 11.79
CA ARG A 65 0.41 -3.64 11.00
C ARG A 65 1.20 -4.53 10.05
N GLU A 66 2.14 -3.97 9.30
CA GLU A 66 3.00 -4.72 8.38
C GLU A 66 3.79 -5.80 9.13
N ARG A 67 4.35 -5.48 10.31
CA ARG A 67 5.05 -6.46 11.16
C ARG A 67 4.12 -7.57 11.65
N CYS A 68 2.90 -7.25 12.07
CA CYS A 68 1.93 -8.25 12.51
C CYS A 68 1.52 -9.17 11.35
N LEU A 69 1.27 -8.62 10.16
CA LEU A 69 0.94 -9.39 8.97
C LEU A 69 2.09 -10.30 8.53
N ALA A 70 3.33 -9.81 8.57
CA ALA A 70 4.51 -10.62 8.30
C ALA A 70 4.67 -11.78 9.30
N HIS A 71 4.40 -11.53 10.60
CA HIS A 71 4.40 -12.58 11.61
C HIS A 71 3.29 -13.60 11.39
N ILE A 72 2.06 -13.17 11.06
CA ILE A 72 0.93 -14.06 10.75
C ILE A 72 1.28 -14.96 9.55
N ALA A 73 1.94 -14.42 8.53
CA ALA A 73 2.38 -15.19 7.36
C ALA A 73 3.46 -16.24 7.69
N ALA A 74 4.25 -16.04 8.75
CA ALA A 74 5.33 -16.94 9.15
C ALA A 74 4.98 -17.86 10.33
N CYS A 75 3.82 -17.67 10.99
CA CYS A 75 3.43 -18.39 12.19
C CYS A 75 2.02 -18.99 12.05
N ASP A 76 1.96 -20.31 11.84
CA ASP A 76 0.69 -21.05 11.66
C ASP A 76 -0.29 -20.88 12.83
N SER A 77 0.22 -20.78 14.06
CA SER A 77 -0.60 -20.54 15.26
C SER A 77 -1.31 -19.18 15.19
N CYS A 78 -0.58 -18.12 14.81
CA CYS A 78 -1.17 -16.78 14.65
C CYS A 78 -2.12 -16.73 13.44
N LEU A 79 -1.82 -17.45 12.36
CA LEU A 79 -2.71 -17.56 11.20
C LEU A 79 -4.04 -18.24 11.55
N ALA A 80 -4.00 -19.34 12.31
CA ALA A 80 -5.21 -20.01 12.79
C ALA A 80 -6.06 -19.09 13.67
N ARG A 81 -5.43 -18.35 14.60
CA ARG A 81 -6.13 -17.38 15.45
C ARG A 81 -6.72 -16.21 14.66
N TYR A 82 -5.97 -15.67 13.71
CA TYR A 82 -6.42 -14.57 12.84
C TYR A 82 -7.63 -14.99 11.99
N THR A 83 -7.56 -16.15 11.34
CA THR A 83 -8.65 -16.65 10.48
C THR A 83 -9.93 -16.93 11.27
N MET A 84 -9.81 -17.52 12.46
CA MET A 84 -10.94 -17.72 13.39
C MET A 84 -11.55 -16.39 13.85
N ALA A 85 -10.73 -15.41 14.25
CA ALA A 85 -11.24 -14.11 14.66
C ALA A 85 -11.90 -13.34 13.50
N ALA A 86 -11.33 -13.44 12.29
CA ALA A 86 -11.88 -12.83 11.09
C ALA A 86 -13.22 -13.47 10.65
N SER A 87 -13.42 -14.77 10.85
CA SER A 87 -14.71 -15.41 10.55
C SER A 87 -15.82 -14.95 11.50
N LEU A 88 -15.52 -14.78 12.79
CA LEU A 88 -16.48 -14.24 13.77
C LEU A 88 -16.94 -12.82 13.41
N LEU A 89 -16.04 -11.98 12.88
CA LEU A 89 -16.40 -10.65 12.40
C LEU A 89 -17.31 -10.66 11.16
N LYS A 90 -17.22 -11.70 10.32
CA LYS A 90 -18.14 -11.86 9.17
C LYS A 90 -19.52 -12.33 9.58
N GLU A 91 -19.61 -13.13 10.65
CA GLU A 91 -20.87 -13.67 11.17
C GLU A 91 -21.63 -12.70 12.06
N ALA A 92 -20.98 -11.63 12.54
CA ALA A 92 -21.67 -10.55 13.22
C ALA A 92 -22.80 -10.04 12.30
N PRO A 93 -24.08 -10.20 12.70
CA PRO A 93 -25.20 -9.87 11.85
C PRO A 93 -25.06 -8.40 11.51
N GLN A 94 -24.80 -8.11 10.23
CA GLN A 94 -24.74 -6.74 9.74
C GLN A 94 -26.01 -6.08 10.21
N ALA A 95 -25.87 -5.14 11.14
CA ALA A 95 -26.96 -4.46 11.83
C ALA A 95 -28.04 -4.22 10.79
N VAL A 96 -29.14 -4.96 10.98
CA VAL A 96 -30.25 -5.10 10.03
C VAL A 96 -30.46 -3.73 9.43
N LYS A 97 -30.13 -3.55 8.14
CA LYS A 97 -30.32 -2.27 7.45
C LYS A 97 -31.78 -1.91 7.71
N ALA A 98 -32.00 -0.93 8.58
CA ALA A 98 -33.33 -0.53 8.97
C ALA A 98 -34.05 -0.17 7.67
N SER A 99 -34.98 -1.04 7.27
CA SER A 99 -35.72 -0.86 6.04
C SER A 99 -36.31 0.56 6.07
N PRO A 100 -35.98 1.43 5.09
CA PRO A 100 -36.46 2.80 5.06
C PRO A 100 -37.93 2.78 4.62
N GLY A 101 -38.81 2.30 5.50
CA GLY A 101 -40.17 1.93 5.10
C GLY A 101 -41.30 2.47 5.97
N ARG A 102 -41.09 2.82 7.26
CA ARG A 102 -42.25 3.11 8.14
C ARG A 102 -42.01 3.96 9.39
N GLY A 103 -40.92 4.74 9.45
CA GLY A 103 -40.49 5.41 10.69
C GLY A 103 -40.55 6.95 10.72
N PHE A 104 -41.25 7.61 9.80
CA PHE A 104 -41.21 9.09 9.65
C PHE A 104 -41.84 9.92 10.79
N LEU A 105 -42.30 9.30 11.89
CA LEU A 105 -42.98 10.02 12.98
C LEU A 105 -42.15 10.23 14.25
N TYR A 106 -40.89 9.76 14.32
CA TYR A 106 -40.02 9.97 15.50
C TYR A 106 -38.79 10.87 15.26
N GLY A 107 -38.68 11.49 14.09
CA GLY A 107 -37.52 12.33 13.70
C GLY A 107 -37.38 13.66 14.47
N GLY A 108 -38.34 14.05 15.31
CA GLY A 108 -38.32 15.33 16.03
C GLY A 108 -37.49 15.36 17.31
N LEU A 109 -37.18 14.21 17.93
CA LEU A 109 -36.55 14.15 19.26
C LEU A 109 -35.05 13.81 19.26
N ALA A 110 -34.49 13.32 18.14
CA ALA A 110 -33.09 12.92 18.08
C ALA A 110 -32.10 14.06 17.76
N VAL A 111 -32.59 15.20 17.25
CA VAL A 111 -31.72 16.33 16.84
C VAL A 111 -31.11 17.06 18.06
N ALA A 112 -31.75 17.02 19.23
CA ALA A 112 -31.22 17.68 20.42
C ALA A 112 -30.02 16.96 21.06
N ALA A 113 -29.93 15.63 20.94
CA ALA A 113 -28.85 14.86 21.56
C ALA A 113 -27.53 14.93 20.78
N VAL A 114 -27.57 15.07 19.45
CA VAL A 114 -26.37 15.11 18.60
C VAL A 114 -25.63 16.45 18.72
N ALA A 115 -26.34 17.56 18.94
CA ALA A 115 -25.73 18.87 19.16
C ALA A 115 -24.88 18.94 20.45
N LEU A 116 -25.28 18.23 21.51
CA LEU A 116 -24.51 18.20 22.76
C LEU A 116 -23.23 17.35 22.66
N LEU A 117 -23.22 16.30 21.84
CA LEU A 117 -22.03 15.47 21.61
C LEU A 117 -20.96 16.16 20.74
N ALA A 118 -21.37 17.02 19.80
CA ALA A 118 -20.44 17.77 18.96
C ALA A 118 -19.64 18.83 19.73
N ILE A 119 -20.22 19.43 20.77
CA ILE A 119 -19.55 20.45 21.61
C ILE A 119 -18.57 19.77 22.60
N GLY A 120 -18.83 18.54 23.04
CA GLY A 120 -17.96 17.80 23.95
C GLY A 120 -16.63 17.33 23.34
N LEU A 121 -16.60 17.01 22.03
CA LEU A 121 -15.40 16.47 21.37
C LEU A 121 -14.38 17.54 20.95
N VAL A 122 -14.79 18.80 20.81
CA VAL A 122 -13.90 19.91 20.39
C VAL A 122 -13.02 20.41 21.56
N VAL A 123 -13.35 20.10 22.82
CA VAL A 123 -12.61 20.60 23.99
C VAL A 123 -11.44 19.70 24.42
N GLN A 124 -11.31 18.47 23.89
CA GLN A 124 -10.19 17.57 24.25
C GLN A 124 -8.94 17.66 23.35
N GLN A 125 -8.96 18.47 22.28
CA GLN A 125 -7.79 18.60 21.40
C GLN A 125 -7.05 19.91 21.62
N HIS A 126 -6.29 19.98 22.72
CA HIS A 126 -5.16 20.89 22.83
C HIS A 126 -3.86 20.15 23.22
N PRO A 127 -2.71 20.69 22.79
CA PRO A 127 -1.66 19.93 22.12
C PRO A 127 -0.45 19.71 23.02
N GLY A 128 0.06 18.49 23.06
CA GLY A 128 1.19 18.11 23.90
C GLY A 128 2.29 17.40 23.12
N LYS A 129 3.35 18.15 22.81
CA LYS A 129 4.73 17.71 22.55
C LYS A 129 5.02 16.93 21.26
N ARG A 130 5.56 17.71 20.30
CA ARG A 130 6.63 17.29 19.39
C ARG A 130 7.78 16.67 20.20
N VAL A 131 8.08 15.39 19.97
CA VAL A 131 9.38 14.79 20.32
C VAL A 131 9.76 13.81 19.20
N GLY A 132 10.90 14.04 18.56
CA GLY A 132 11.66 13.00 17.86
C GLY A 132 11.39 12.80 16.37
N GLN A 133 11.65 13.81 15.55
CA GLN A 133 12.00 13.55 14.15
C GLN A 133 13.39 12.90 14.12
N VAL A 134 13.43 11.57 14.14
CA VAL A 134 14.66 10.81 13.87
C VAL A 134 14.94 10.95 12.38
N GLN A 135 15.89 11.81 12.04
CA GLN A 135 16.55 11.78 10.74
C GLN A 135 17.39 10.50 10.69
N THR A 136 16.84 9.41 10.15
CA THR A 136 17.65 8.30 9.67
C THR A 136 18.21 8.67 8.30
N ALA A 137 19.35 9.36 8.31
CA ALA A 137 20.25 9.39 7.16
C ALA A 137 20.81 7.97 6.98
N GLY A 138 20.15 7.19 6.13
CA GLY A 138 20.51 5.81 5.81
C GLY A 138 20.09 5.50 4.40
N HIS A 139 20.89 5.99 3.43
CA HIS A 139 20.90 5.51 2.06
C HIS A 139 21.16 4.00 2.10
N ASN A 140 20.13 3.19 1.92
CA ASN A 140 20.25 1.83 1.41
C ASN A 140 18.91 1.41 0.80
N THR A 141 18.98 1.18 -0.51
CA THR A 141 17.99 0.56 -1.38
C THR A 141 17.42 -0.72 -0.78
N ILE A 142 16.21 -0.63 -0.21
CA ILE A 142 15.36 -1.77 0.13
C ILE A 142 13.97 -1.45 -0.43
N GLY A 143 13.53 -2.28 -1.39
CA GLY A 143 12.43 -2.00 -2.31
C GLY A 143 11.06 -1.87 -1.66
N GLY A 144 10.36 -0.78 -1.96
CA GLY A 144 9.29 -0.78 -2.96
C GLY A 144 7.94 -1.46 -2.64
N ILE A 145 7.65 -1.90 -1.41
CA ILE A 145 6.36 -2.58 -1.14
C ILE A 145 5.22 -1.59 -0.80
N ASN A 146 5.55 -0.32 -0.53
CA ASN A 146 4.55 0.73 -0.22
C ASN A 146 4.14 1.59 -1.42
N THR A 147 4.63 1.31 -2.64
CA THR A 147 4.28 2.10 -3.83
C THR A 147 2.93 1.69 -4.41
N ALA A 148 2.61 0.40 -4.51
CA ALA A 148 1.41 -0.05 -5.21
C ALA A 148 0.10 0.61 -4.72
N SER A 149 -0.12 0.68 -3.39
CA SER A 149 -1.32 1.33 -2.85
C SER A 149 -1.36 2.84 -3.11
N SER A 150 -0.20 3.51 -3.05
CA SER A 150 -0.13 4.96 -3.31
C SER A 150 -0.23 5.26 -4.81
N GLU A 151 0.25 4.37 -5.67
CA GLU A 151 0.13 4.42 -7.12
C GLU A 151 -1.32 4.20 -7.56
N THR A 152 -2.02 3.21 -7.00
CA THR A 152 -3.46 3.01 -7.25
C THR A 152 -4.26 4.24 -6.83
N ALA A 153 -4.00 4.81 -5.64
CA ALA A 153 -4.68 6.02 -5.19
C ALA A 153 -4.42 7.22 -6.13
N ARG A 154 -3.18 7.37 -6.60
CA ARG A 154 -2.79 8.41 -7.56
C ARG A 154 -3.48 8.21 -8.91
N LEU A 155 -3.60 6.98 -9.37
CA LEU A 155 -4.28 6.65 -10.63
C LEU A 155 -5.77 6.98 -10.55
N HIS A 156 -6.45 6.59 -9.46
CA HIS A 156 -7.84 6.98 -9.22
C HIS A 156 -8.03 8.50 -9.18
N GLN A 157 -7.10 9.22 -8.55
CA GLN A 157 -7.14 10.68 -8.51
C GLN A 157 -6.99 11.30 -9.91
N ARG A 158 -6.06 10.80 -10.74
CA ARG A 158 -5.88 11.24 -12.12
C ARG A 158 -7.12 10.98 -12.98
N LEU A 159 -7.71 9.78 -12.86
CA LEU A 159 -8.94 9.43 -13.56
C LEU A 159 -10.09 10.36 -13.17
N LYS A 160 -10.24 10.63 -11.87
CA LYS A 160 -11.27 11.55 -11.36
C LYS A 160 -11.11 12.95 -11.97
N ILE A 161 -9.92 13.53 -11.88
CA ILE A 161 -9.65 14.88 -12.41
C ILE A 161 -9.96 14.94 -13.91
N TRP A 162 -9.46 13.96 -14.68
CA TRP A 162 -9.72 13.92 -16.12
C TRP A 162 -11.21 13.73 -16.44
N SER A 163 -11.94 12.91 -15.69
CA SER A 163 -13.38 12.72 -15.91
C SER A 163 -14.18 14.00 -15.66
N GLU A 164 -13.85 14.75 -14.61
CA GLU A 164 -14.49 16.03 -14.30
C GLU A 164 -14.18 17.09 -15.37
N GLU A 165 -12.93 17.16 -15.84
CA GLU A 165 -12.51 18.09 -16.90
C GLU A 165 -13.14 17.74 -18.26
N THR A 166 -13.25 16.45 -18.56
CA THR A 166 -13.88 15.97 -19.80
C THR A 166 -15.39 16.24 -19.78
N ILE A 167 -16.08 16.00 -18.65
CA ILE A 167 -17.50 16.35 -18.51
C ILE A 167 -17.70 17.85 -18.73
N LYS A 168 -16.89 18.71 -18.10
CA LYS A 168 -16.96 20.16 -18.29
C LYS A 168 -16.72 20.56 -19.75
N SER A 169 -15.76 19.93 -20.42
CA SER A 169 -15.43 20.20 -21.82
C SER A 169 -16.55 19.77 -22.76
N VAL A 170 -17.18 18.61 -22.51
CA VAL A 170 -18.36 18.14 -23.26
C VAL A 170 -19.54 19.09 -23.08
N GLU A 171 -19.82 19.53 -21.85
CA GLU A 171 -20.92 20.46 -21.54
C GLU A 171 -20.68 21.85 -22.16
N ALA A 172 -19.42 22.30 -22.22
CA ALA A 172 -19.01 23.55 -22.87
C ALA A 172 -18.85 23.44 -24.40
N LYS A 173 -19.07 22.25 -24.98
CA LYS A 173 -18.80 21.94 -26.41
C LYS A 173 -17.36 22.24 -26.86
N GLN A 174 -16.38 22.13 -25.95
CA GLN A 174 -14.94 22.33 -26.20
C GLN A 174 -14.26 20.98 -26.44
N TYR A 175 -14.63 20.31 -27.52
CA TYR A 175 -14.22 18.94 -27.80
C TYR A 175 -12.73 18.77 -28.09
N ASP A 176 -12.09 19.83 -28.61
CA ASP A 176 -10.65 19.90 -28.90
C ASP A 176 -9.77 19.78 -27.64
N LYS A 177 -10.32 20.08 -26.46
CA LYS A 177 -9.61 19.97 -25.17
C LYS A 177 -9.60 18.57 -24.57
N ILE A 178 -10.38 17.65 -25.13
CA ILE A 178 -10.50 16.29 -24.58
C ILE A 178 -9.30 15.46 -25.02
N ASP A 179 -8.45 15.09 -24.06
CA ASP A 179 -7.35 14.14 -24.32
C ASP A 179 -7.91 12.72 -24.54
N LYS A 180 -7.98 12.32 -25.81
CA LYS A 180 -8.48 11.01 -26.25
C LYS A 180 -7.52 9.85 -25.91
N ASN A 181 -6.24 10.14 -25.62
CA ASN A 181 -5.23 9.11 -25.36
C ASN A 181 -5.13 8.74 -23.88
N LEU A 182 -5.52 9.64 -22.97
CA LEU A 182 -5.35 9.43 -21.54
C LEU A 182 -6.05 8.15 -21.02
N PRO A 183 -7.28 7.80 -21.43
CA PRO A 183 -7.95 6.60 -20.91
C PRO A 183 -7.23 5.30 -21.27
N ALA A 184 -6.61 5.22 -22.45
CA ALA A 184 -5.80 4.07 -22.83
C ALA A 184 -4.55 3.95 -21.96
N SER A 185 -3.88 5.09 -21.68
CA SER A 185 -2.75 5.13 -20.75
C SER A 185 -3.14 4.71 -19.33
N LEU A 186 -4.28 5.21 -18.81
CA LEU A 186 -4.78 4.85 -17.49
C LEU A 186 -5.18 3.37 -17.40
N GLN A 187 -5.75 2.82 -18.47
CA GLN A 187 -6.10 1.40 -18.53
C GLN A 187 -4.84 0.52 -18.47
N GLN A 188 -3.79 0.87 -19.21
CA GLN A 188 -2.52 0.15 -19.17
C GLN A 188 -1.85 0.23 -17.79
N GLU A 189 -1.87 1.42 -17.17
CA GLU A 189 -1.33 1.64 -15.83
C GLU A 189 -2.12 0.81 -14.79
N ALA A 190 -3.45 0.78 -14.87
CA ALA A 190 -4.29 -0.04 -13.99
C ALA A 190 -3.98 -1.54 -14.12
N ARG A 191 -3.81 -2.04 -15.36
CA ARG A 191 -3.38 -3.43 -15.60
C ARG A 191 -1.99 -3.72 -15.02
N SER A 192 -1.06 -2.77 -15.12
CA SER A 192 0.29 -2.92 -14.56
C SER A 192 0.30 -2.97 -13.03
N LEU A 193 -0.65 -2.30 -12.38
CA LEU A 193 -0.85 -2.31 -10.93
C LEU A 193 -1.70 -3.49 -10.43
N GLY A 194 -2.21 -4.33 -11.34
CA GLY A 194 -3.08 -5.47 -11.00
C GLY A 194 -4.53 -5.09 -10.66
N ASP A 195 -4.97 -3.86 -10.95
CA ASP A 195 -6.36 -3.43 -10.74
C ASP A 195 -7.23 -3.77 -11.96
N ALA A 196 -7.61 -5.05 -12.05
CA ALA A 196 -8.44 -5.55 -13.14
C ALA A 196 -9.82 -4.89 -13.17
N ALA A 197 -10.41 -4.59 -11.99
CA ALA A 197 -11.72 -3.98 -11.90
C ALA A 197 -11.76 -2.57 -12.52
N LEU A 198 -10.70 -1.79 -12.32
CA LEU A 198 -10.59 -0.48 -12.95
C LEU A 198 -10.29 -0.59 -14.45
N ALA A 199 -9.42 -1.52 -14.84
CA ALA A 199 -9.12 -1.75 -16.25
C ALA A 199 -10.38 -2.13 -17.06
N ASP A 200 -11.25 -2.98 -16.50
CA ASP A 200 -12.51 -3.39 -17.12
C ASP A 200 -13.51 -2.24 -17.21
N LYS A 201 -13.55 -1.34 -16.21
CA LYS A 201 -14.37 -0.12 -16.24
C LYS A 201 -13.92 0.87 -17.32
N LEU A 202 -12.62 0.93 -17.63
CA LEU A 202 -12.05 1.81 -18.65
C LEU A 202 -12.21 1.25 -20.08
N GLU A 203 -12.40 -0.06 -20.23
CA GLU A 203 -12.59 -0.73 -21.53
C GLU A 203 -13.65 -0.06 -22.44
N PRO A 204 -14.90 0.21 -21.98
CA PRO A 204 -15.90 0.86 -22.83
C PRO A 204 -15.51 2.29 -23.23
N LEU A 205 -14.77 3.03 -22.37
CA LEU A 205 -14.30 4.38 -22.67
C LEU A 205 -13.21 4.37 -23.73
N VAL A 206 -12.22 3.48 -23.59
CA VAL A 206 -11.14 3.33 -24.57
C VAL A 206 -11.72 2.94 -25.93
N LYS A 207 -12.66 1.99 -25.94
CA LYS A 207 -13.35 1.59 -27.16
C LYS A 207 -14.12 2.76 -27.79
N HIS A 208 -14.91 3.49 -27.00
CA HIS A 208 -15.69 4.64 -27.48
C HIS A 208 -14.78 5.73 -28.07
N LEU A 209 -13.67 6.05 -27.39
CA LEU A 209 -12.68 7.05 -27.81
C LEU A 209 -11.86 6.64 -29.05
N SER A 210 -11.76 5.34 -29.33
CA SER A 210 -11.06 4.82 -30.52
C SER A 210 -11.88 4.93 -31.81
N GLU A 211 -13.19 5.14 -31.72
CA GLU A 211 -14.03 5.33 -32.90
C GLU A 211 -13.78 6.72 -33.50
N ALA A 212 -13.52 6.78 -34.81
CA ALA A 212 -13.25 8.02 -35.55
C ALA A 212 -14.52 8.88 -35.79
N LYS A 213 -15.36 9.06 -34.77
CA LYS A 213 -16.59 9.83 -34.84
C LYS A 213 -16.51 11.05 -33.93
N ASP A 214 -16.61 12.24 -34.53
CA ASP A 214 -16.68 13.52 -33.82
C ASP A 214 -18.07 14.16 -34.02
N THR A 215 -19.12 13.46 -33.59
CA THR A 215 -20.50 13.95 -33.66
C THR A 215 -21.03 14.33 -32.27
N GLU A 216 -21.99 15.26 -32.17
CA GLU A 216 -22.58 15.63 -30.87
C GLU A 216 -23.17 14.42 -30.13
N GLU A 217 -23.80 13.49 -30.85
CA GLU A 217 -24.33 12.24 -30.27
C GLU A 217 -23.22 11.39 -29.63
N TRP A 218 -22.05 11.35 -30.25
CA TRP A 218 -20.89 10.63 -29.73
C TRP A 218 -20.37 11.25 -28.43
N TYR A 219 -20.32 12.57 -28.33
CA TYR A 219 -19.93 13.27 -27.09
C TYR A 219 -20.99 13.14 -26.00
N GLY A 220 -22.29 13.06 -26.36
CA GLY A 220 -23.37 12.77 -25.41
C GLY A 220 -23.26 11.37 -24.79
N ALA A 221 -22.92 10.37 -25.60
CA ALA A 221 -22.63 9.02 -25.10
C ALA A 221 -21.39 8.99 -24.19
N LEU A 222 -20.33 9.70 -24.56
CA LEU A 222 -19.13 9.85 -23.72
C LEU A 222 -19.46 10.45 -22.35
N GLY A 223 -20.26 11.52 -22.32
CA GLY A 223 -20.71 12.15 -21.07
C GLY A 223 -21.51 11.21 -20.17
N THR A 224 -22.37 10.37 -20.76
CA THR A 224 -23.14 9.36 -20.02
C THR A 224 -22.23 8.29 -19.42
N LEU A 225 -21.24 7.81 -20.17
CA LEU A 225 -20.26 6.84 -19.68
C LEU A 225 -19.44 7.39 -18.52
N LEU A 226 -18.97 8.64 -18.62
CA LEU A 226 -18.18 9.29 -17.56
C LEU A 226 -18.99 9.49 -16.27
N LYS A 227 -20.27 9.90 -16.39
CA LYS A 227 -21.17 10.06 -15.24
C LYS A 227 -21.47 8.74 -14.53
N GLY A 228 -21.40 7.60 -15.22
CA GLY A 228 -21.55 6.28 -14.61
C GLY A 228 -20.31 5.77 -13.86
N MET A 229 -19.14 6.39 -14.05
CA MET A 229 -17.91 6.00 -13.36
C MET A 229 -17.63 6.78 -12.07
N LEU A 230 -18.17 8.01 -11.97
CA LEU A 230 -18.10 8.86 -10.78
C LEU A 230 -19.07 8.39 -9.70
#